data_AF-A0A932VM92-F1
#
_entry.id   AF-A0A932VM92-F1
#
_cell.length_a   1.000
_cell.length_b   1.000
_cell.length_c   1.000
_cell.angle_alpha   90.00
_cell.angle_beta   90.00
_cell.angle_gamma   90.00
#
_symmetry.space_group_name_H-M   'P 1'
#
loop_
_entity.id
_entity.type
_entity.pdbx_description
1 polymer ?
#
loop_
_entity_poly.entity_id
_entity_poly.type
_entity_poly.pdbx_seq_one_letter_code
_entity_poly.pdbx_strand_id
1 'polypeptide(L)'
;MNSYHDARNRDRKTPGQEGAALLVTLLTVVILTVTITEFLYSTWVDRSFARRLLRNLDVDPDVADYVRDWITTNNEGPAKDAYYASLPNPYRCKNARLDSIEELRRVRGVTHEVFNKIRPFVTIRSPGTVNINTAPQEVLMALDGDITSSLADAVIRARNEMPFKTKNEIQNIPGFTSIFPRISNLIDVRTDTFSMSASITFNETTRKAEAILTERTSSSAKVVYFRVN
;
A
#
# COMPACT_ATOMS: atom_id res chain seq x y z
N MET A 1 18.80 19.68 78.74
CA MET A 1 18.09 18.44 78.41
C MET A 1 17.83 18.45 76.92
N ASN A 2 18.43 17.50 76.22
CA ASN A 2 18.55 17.38 74.77
C ASN A 2 17.28 16.76 74.16
N SER A 3 16.90 17.15 72.93
CA SER A 3 16.71 16.21 71.80
C SER A 3 15.90 16.86 70.68
N TYR A 4 16.64 17.31 69.67
CA TYR A 4 16.22 17.40 68.29
C TYR A 4 15.92 15.98 67.76
N HIS A 5 14.77 15.77 67.11
CA HIS A 5 14.63 14.68 66.13
C HIS A 5 14.29 15.25 64.75
N ASP A 6 15.32 15.18 63.92
CA ASP A 6 15.39 15.47 62.50
C ASP A 6 14.64 14.39 61.70
N ALA A 7 13.83 14.84 60.73
CA ALA A 7 13.26 13.98 59.70
C ALA A 7 13.07 14.81 58.41
N ARG A 8 14.17 15.12 57.73
CA ARG A 8 14.13 15.45 56.29
C ARG A 8 14.88 14.40 55.50
N ASN A 9 14.21 13.28 55.23
CA ASN A 9 14.62 12.38 54.16
C ASN A 9 14.24 13.02 52.82
N ARG A 10 15.11 13.89 52.28
CA ARG A 10 15.02 14.32 50.89
C ARG A 10 15.76 13.29 50.05
N ASP A 11 15.02 12.50 49.28
CA ASP A 11 15.55 11.64 48.23
C ASP A 11 16.52 12.44 47.34
N ARG A 12 17.81 12.25 47.55
CA ARG A 12 18.85 12.72 46.63
C ARG A 12 18.85 11.77 45.44
N LYS A 13 18.15 12.15 44.36
CA LYS A 13 18.34 11.52 43.04
C LYS A 13 19.83 11.55 42.71
N THR A 14 20.41 10.40 42.38
CA THR A 14 21.83 10.29 42.09
C THR A 14 22.12 10.91 40.71
N PRO A 15 23.24 11.65 40.52
CA PRO A 15 23.53 12.42 39.29
C PRO A 15 23.49 11.61 37.96
N GLY A 16 23.62 10.28 38.03
CA GLY A 16 23.51 9.40 36.85
C GLY A 16 22.08 9.14 36.36
N GLN A 17 21.06 9.34 37.21
CA GLN A 17 19.66 9.10 36.85
C GLN A 17 19.11 10.20 35.94
N GLU A 18 19.58 11.43 36.06
CA GLU A 18 19.15 12.56 35.23
C GLU A 18 19.67 12.43 33.79
N GLY A 19 20.94 12.03 33.62
CA GLY A 19 21.52 11.75 32.31
C GLY A 19 20.86 10.58 31.59
N ALA A 20 20.57 9.49 32.33
CA ALA A 20 19.83 8.35 31.77
C ALA A 20 18.39 8.72 31.38
N ALA A 21 17.69 9.49 32.20
CA ALA A 21 16.34 9.96 31.89
C ALA A 21 16.31 10.86 30.64
N LEU A 22 17.31 11.73 30.47
CA LEU A 22 17.42 12.59 29.29
C LEU A 22 17.67 11.77 28.02
N LEU A 23 18.56 10.77 28.07
CA LEU A 23 18.85 9.89 26.93
C LEU A 23 17.63 9.04 26.54
N VAL A 24 16.91 8.47 27.52
CA VAL A 24 15.69 7.69 27.27
C VAL A 24 14.60 8.57 26.65
N THR A 25 14.43 9.79 27.16
CA THR A 25 13.46 10.75 26.61
C THR A 25 13.81 11.11 25.17
N LEU A 26 15.10 11.37 24.89
CA LEU A 26 15.56 11.75 23.55
C LEU A 26 15.40 10.59 22.55
N LEU A 27 15.73 9.35 22.95
CA LEU A 27 15.51 8.15 22.13
C LEU A 27 14.02 7.93 21.86
N THR A 28 13.15 8.12 22.86
CA THR A 28 11.70 7.95 22.71
C THR A 28 11.14 8.98 21.73
N VAL A 29 11.55 10.23 21.84
CA VAL A 29 11.12 11.29 20.91
C VAL A 29 11.62 11.02 19.50
N VAL A 30 12.87 10.56 19.34
CA VAL A 30 13.41 10.21 18.01
C VAL A 30 12.65 9.03 17.40
N ILE A 31 12.47 7.94 18.15
CA ILE A 31 11.71 6.76 17.68
C ILE A 31 10.28 7.14 17.34
N LEU A 32 9.62 7.91 18.20
CA LEU A 32 8.25 8.36 17.97
C LEU A 32 8.18 9.27 16.74
N THR A 33 9.12 10.20 16.58
CA THR A 33 9.17 11.09 15.41
C THR A 33 9.42 10.30 14.14
N VAL A 34 10.34 9.34 14.14
CA VAL A 34 10.62 8.45 13.00
C VAL A 34 9.39 7.60 12.67
N THR A 35 8.77 6.98 13.68
CA THR A 35 7.59 6.12 13.49
C THR A 35 6.38 6.92 13.01
N ILE A 36 6.13 8.10 13.57
CA ILE A 36 5.06 9.01 13.13
C ILE A 36 5.37 9.48 11.71
N THR A 37 6.62 9.84 11.40
CA THR A 37 6.98 10.27 10.05
C THR A 37 6.82 9.14 9.05
N GLU A 38 7.24 7.92 9.36
CA GLU A 38 7.05 6.74 8.51
C GLU A 38 5.56 6.38 8.35
N PHE A 39 4.77 6.46 9.43
CA PHE A 39 3.33 6.20 9.39
C PHE A 39 2.57 7.26 8.58
N LEU A 40 2.85 8.55 8.81
CA LEU A 40 2.26 9.64 8.06
C LEU A 40 2.71 9.61 6.60
N TYR A 41 3.98 9.30 6.33
CA TYR A 41 4.50 9.22 4.97
C TYR A 41 3.90 8.03 4.21
N SER A 42 3.83 6.84 4.82
CA SER A 42 3.21 5.66 4.18
C SER A 42 1.72 5.87 3.90
N THR A 43 0.97 6.50 4.82
CA THR A 43 -0.46 6.81 4.61
C THR A 43 -0.69 7.92 3.58
N TRP A 44 0.19 8.93 3.48
CA TRP A 44 0.06 10.02 2.49
C TRP A 44 0.53 9.64 1.08
N VAL A 45 1.60 8.85 0.98
CA VAL A 45 2.20 8.47 -0.31
C VAL A 45 1.32 7.46 -1.06
N ASP A 46 0.72 6.49 -0.35
CA ASP A 46 -0.23 5.52 -0.92
C ASP A 46 -1.48 6.21 -1.49
N ARG A 47 -2.05 7.16 -0.74
CA ARG A 47 -3.24 7.93 -1.17
C ARG A 47 -2.98 8.70 -2.48
N SER A 48 -1.84 9.36 -2.57
CA SER A 48 -1.52 10.19 -3.74
C SER A 48 -1.30 9.34 -5.00
N PHE A 49 -0.70 8.16 -4.83
CA PHE A 49 -0.53 7.16 -5.88
C PHE A 49 -1.88 6.64 -6.38
N ALA A 50 -2.76 6.18 -5.49
CA ALA A 50 -4.09 5.69 -5.85
C ALA A 50 -4.93 6.77 -6.56
N ARG A 51 -4.92 8.01 -6.06
CA ARG A 51 -5.64 9.13 -6.70
C ARG A 51 -5.09 9.45 -8.10
N ARG A 52 -3.78 9.32 -8.34
CA ARG A 52 -3.19 9.48 -9.69
C ARG A 52 -3.63 8.37 -10.62
N LEU A 53 -3.63 7.12 -10.17
CA LEU A 53 -4.11 5.99 -10.96
C LEU A 53 -5.55 6.20 -11.41
N LEU A 54 -6.45 6.58 -10.48
CA LEU A 54 -7.84 6.83 -10.81
C LEU A 54 -8.01 7.96 -11.83
N ARG A 55 -7.26 9.07 -11.69
CA ARG A 55 -7.27 10.15 -12.70
C ARG A 55 -6.79 9.68 -14.06
N ASN A 56 -5.72 8.88 -14.12
CA ASN A 56 -5.20 8.34 -15.38
C ASN A 56 -6.23 7.43 -16.09
N LEU A 57 -7.16 6.85 -15.32
CA LEU A 57 -8.23 5.98 -15.82
C LEU A 57 -9.56 6.71 -16.05
N ASP A 58 -9.58 8.04 -15.95
CA ASP A 58 -10.81 8.85 -16.03
C ASP A 58 -11.88 8.39 -15.00
N VAL A 59 -11.42 8.14 -13.77
CA VAL A 59 -12.25 7.80 -12.62
C VAL A 59 -12.09 8.89 -11.56
N ASP A 60 -13.19 9.21 -10.87
CA ASP A 60 -13.20 10.15 -9.75
C ASP A 60 -12.11 9.76 -8.71
N PRO A 61 -11.10 10.61 -8.46
CA PRO A 61 -10.04 10.30 -7.52
C PRO A 61 -10.53 10.13 -6.07
N ASP A 62 -11.70 10.65 -5.71
CA ASP A 62 -12.26 10.49 -4.37
C ASP A 62 -12.65 9.04 -4.05
N VAL A 63 -12.76 8.18 -5.08
CA VAL A 63 -12.88 6.73 -4.88
C VAL A 63 -11.71 6.17 -4.05
N ALA A 64 -10.50 6.71 -4.18
CA ALA A 64 -9.37 6.28 -3.34
C ALA A 64 -9.62 6.57 -1.85
N ASP A 65 -10.26 7.70 -1.53
CA ASP A 65 -10.63 8.04 -0.17
C ASP A 65 -11.74 7.15 0.36
N TYR A 66 -12.70 6.80 -0.50
CA TYR A 66 -13.77 5.89 -0.12
C TYR A 66 -13.27 4.46 0.11
N VAL A 67 -12.29 3.99 -0.67
CA VAL A 67 -11.62 2.70 -0.44
C VAL A 67 -10.83 2.73 0.87
N ARG A 68 -10.10 3.81 1.15
CA ARG A 68 -9.41 4.00 2.43
C ARG A 68 -10.40 3.97 3.60
N ASP A 69 -11.51 4.68 3.50
CA ASP A 69 -12.55 4.70 4.53
C ASP A 69 -13.15 3.30 4.72
N TRP A 70 -13.33 2.53 3.64
CA TRP A 70 -13.83 1.15 3.70
C TRP A 70 -12.93 0.19 4.50
N ILE A 71 -11.61 0.35 4.39
CA ILE A 71 -10.63 -0.57 5.00
C ILE A 71 -10.13 -0.15 6.39
N THR A 72 -10.22 1.13 6.73
CA THR A 72 -9.68 1.67 7.99
C THR A 72 -10.65 1.51 9.15
N THR A 73 -10.13 1.27 10.35
CA THR A 73 -10.93 1.02 11.58
C THR A 73 -11.42 2.28 12.27
N ASN A 74 -10.91 3.46 11.92
CA ASN A 74 -11.44 4.72 12.45
C ASN A 74 -12.86 4.98 11.89
N ASN A 75 -13.61 5.87 12.51
CA ASN A 75 -14.96 6.25 12.04
C ASN A 75 -14.96 7.60 11.33
N GLU A 76 -13.80 8.05 10.86
CA GLU A 76 -13.63 9.33 10.19
C GLU A 76 -13.73 9.15 8.67
N GLY A 77 -14.48 10.03 8.01
CA GLY A 77 -14.55 10.09 6.55
C GLY A 77 -15.97 10.02 5.97
N PRO A 78 -16.15 10.47 4.71
CA PRO A 78 -17.45 10.53 4.05
C PRO A 78 -18.02 9.16 3.64
N ALA A 79 -17.22 8.08 3.64
CA ALA A 79 -17.65 6.74 3.25
C ALA A 79 -17.49 5.72 4.39
N LYS A 80 -18.10 6.03 5.54
CA LYS A 80 -18.12 5.20 6.76
C LYS A 80 -19.52 4.66 7.08
N ASP A 81 -19.68 4.04 8.24
CA ASP A 81 -20.94 3.41 8.68
C ASP A 81 -22.16 4.31 8.54
N ALA A 82 -22.06 5.61 8.86
CA ALA A 82 -23.17 6.55 8.71
C ALA A 82 -23.66 6.64 7.25
N TYR A 83 -22.74 6.67 6.28
CA TYR A 83 -23.08 6.66 4.87
C TYR A 83 -23.78 5.35 4.47
N TYR A 84 -23.19 4.20 4.79
CA TYR A 84 -23.75 2.90 4.37
C TYR A 84 -25.07 2.55 5.09
N ALA A 85 -25.27 3.04 6.31
CA ALA A 85 -26.53 2.92 7.04
C ALA A 85 -27.66 3.76 6.43
N SER A 86 -27.33 4.84 5.71
CA SER A 86 -28.31 5.73 5.07
C SER A 86 -28.80 5.23 3.70
N LEU A 87 -28.21 4.16 3.15
CA LEU A 87 -28.56 3.64 1.83
C LEU A 87 -29.94 2.95 1.84
N PRO A 88 -30.64 2.85 0.69
CA PRO A 88 -31.94 2.18 0.61
C PRO A 88 -31.93 0.73 1.11
N ASN A 89 -30.80 0.04 0.93
CA ASN A 89 -30.51 -1.25 1.55
C ASN A 89 -29.27 -1.09 2.45
N PRO A 90 -29.46 -0.80 3.75
CA PRO A 90 -28.36 -0.53 4.66
C PRO A 90 -27.40 -1.71 4.84
N TYR A 91 -26.11 -1.42 4.90
CA TYR A 91 -25.08 -2.38 5.30
C TYR A 91 -23.98 -1.67 6.09
N ARG A 92 -23.04 -2.44 6.66
CA ARG A 92 -21.94 -1.91 7.44
C ARG A 92 -20.70 -1.67 6.58
N CYS A 93 -19.95 -0.64 6.92
CA CYS A 93 -18.58 -0.51 6.46
C CYS A 93 -17.77 -1.72 6.92
N LYS A 94 -16.79 -2.18 6.12
CA LYS A 94 -15.98 -3.33 6.50
C LYS A 94 -15.04 -3.02 7.65
N ASN A 95 -14.43 -1.83 7.64
CA ASN A 95 -13.44 -1.40 8.63
C ASN A 95 -12.29 -2.42 8.82
N ALA A 96 -11.93 -3.11 7.73
CA ALA A 96 -10.88 -4.13 7.70
C ALA A 96 -10.35 -4.32 6.28
N ARG A 97 -9.22 -5.02 6.14
CA ARG A 97 -8.64 -5.37 4.83
C ARG A 97 -9.64 -6.16 3.96
N LEU A 98 -9.56 -5.95 2.65
CA LEU A 98 -10.37 -6.68 1.67
C LEU A 98 -10.01 -8.18 1.68
N ASP A 99 -11.00 -9.07 1.69
CA ASP A 99 -10.81 -10.52 1.56
C ASP A 99 -10.80 -10.93 0.08
N SER A 100 -11.54 -10.18 -0.75
CA SER A 100 -11.58 -10.33 -2.20
C SER A 100 -11.59 -8.98 -2.91
N ILE A 101 -11.08 -8.94 -4.15
CA ILE A 101 -11.12 -7.73 -4.97
C ILE A 101 -12.57 -7.30 -5.29
N GLU A 102 -13.51 -8.25 -5.32
CA GLU A 102 -14.92 -7.98 -5.67
C GLU A 102 -15.63 -7.13 -4.60
N GLU A 103 -15.10 -7.06 -3.38
CA GLU A 103 -15.61 -6.17 -2.34
C GLU A 103 -15.49 -4.70 -2.70
N LEU A 104 -14.60 -4.32 -3.62
CA LEU A 104 -14.54 -2.95 -4.12
C LEU A 104 -15.89 -2.48 -4.67
N ARG A 105 -16.72 -3.38 -5.20
CA ARG A 105 -18.08 -3.06 -5.69
C ARG A 105 -19.04 -2.58 -4.60
N ARG A 106 -18.70 -2.76 -3.32
CA ARG A 106 -19.49 -2.27 -2.17
C ARG A 106 -19.04 -0.89 -1.69
N VAL A 107 -17.92 -0.39 -2.20
CA VAL A 107 -17.37 0.90 -1.84
C VAL A 107 -18.14 2.01 -2.55
N ARG A 108 -18.42 3.10 -1.83
CA ARG A 108 -18.99 4.32 -2.42
C ARG A 108 -18.23 4.73 -3.69
N GLY A 109 -18.96 5.11 -4.73
CA GLY A 109 -18.39 5.57 -6.01
C GLY A 109 -17.88 4.47 -6.94
N VAL A 110 -17.82 3.21 -6.50
CA VAL A 110 -17.39 2.08 -7.35
C VAL A 110 -18.60 1.47 -8.06
N THR A 111 -18.98 2.08 -9.19
CA THR A 111 -19.97 1.51 -10.10
C THR A 111 -19.43 0.26 -10.81
N HIS A 112 -20.29 -0.46 -11.53
CA HIS A 112 -19.84 -1.58 -12.37
C HIS A 112 -18.78 -1.16 -13.40
N GLU A 113 -18.97 0.01 -14.02
CA GLU A 113 -18.02 0.57 -14.98
C GLU A 113 -16.70 0.94 -14.31
N VAL A 114 -16.75 1.66 -13.18
CA VAL A 114 -15.54 2.01 -12.41
C VAL A 114 -14.78 0.77 -11.99
N PHE A 115 -15.48 -0.25 -11.47
CA PHE A 115 -14.86 -1.51 -11.10
C PHE A 115 -14.14 -2.17 -12.28
N ASN A 116 -14.79 -2.24 -13.45
CA ASN A 116 -14.18 -2.83 -14.64
C ASN A 116 -12.97 -2.04 -15.14
N LYS A 117 -12.99 -0.70 -15.02
CA LYS A 117 -11.84 0.17 -15.38
C LYS A 117 -10.65 -0.03 -14.44
N ILE A 118 -10.87 -0.09 -13.13
CA ILE A 118 -9.77 -0.15 -12.14
C ILE A 118 -9.22 -1.56 -11.95
N ARG A 119 -10.06 -2.60 -12.08
CA ARG A 119 -9.72 -4.00 -11.75
C ARG A 119 -8.41 -4.50 -12.37
N PRO A 120 -8.02 -4.16 -13.61
CA PRO A 120 -6.74 -4.60 -14.19
C PRO A 120 -5.50 -4.02 -13.50
N PHE A 121 -5.65 -2.95 -12.71
CA PHE A 121 -4.54 -2.14 -12.20
C PHE A 121 -4.37 -2.23 -10.67
N VAL A 122 -5.25 -2.95 -9.98
CA VAL A 122 -5.26 -3.05 -8.51
C VAL A 122 -5.21 -4.51 -8.05
N THR A 123 -4.63 -4.73 -6.86
CA THR A 123 -4.58 -6.04 -6.21
C THR A 123 -4.76 -5.90 -4.70
N ILE A 124 -5.34 -6.91 -4.07
CA ILE A 124 -5.40 -7.04 -2.60
C ILE A 124 -4.25 -7.91 -2.04
N ARG A 125 -3.43 -8.48 -2.93
CA ARG A 125 -2.26 -9.31 -2.60
C ARG A 125 -1.03 -8.68 -3.23
N SER A 126 -0.25 -7.99 -2.42
CA SER A 126 0.98 -7.31 -2.81
C SER A 126 1.93 -7.21 -1.60
N PRO A 127 3.25 -7.23 -1.81
CA PRO A 127 4.24 -6.88 -0.77
C PRO A 127 4.22 -5.38 -0.41
N GLY A 128 3.37 -4.57 -1.04
CA GLY A 128 3.25 -3.12 -0.82
C GLY A 128 4.05 -2.28 -1.82
N THR A 129 4.72 -2.91 -2.77
CA THR A 129 5.53 -2.25 -3.81
C THR A 129 5.06 -2.62 -5.21
N VAL A 130 5.34 -1.74 -6.17
CA VAL A 130 5.09 -1.94 -7.60
C VAL A 130 6.31 -2.58 -8.24
N ASN A 131 6.13 -3.73 -8.89
CA ASN A 131 7.20 -4.34 -9.66
C ASN A 131 7.37 -3.61 -11.01
N ILE A 132 8.45 -2.83 -11.18
CA ILE A 132 8.69 -2.05 -12.40
C ILE A 132 8.95 -2.92 -13.63
N ASN A 133 9.31 -4.20 -13.45
CA ASN A 133 9.46 -5.16 -14.55
C ASN A 133 8.12 -5.66 -15.10
N THR A 134 7.00 -5.52 -14.37
CA THR A 134 5.70 -6.08 -14.77
C THR A 134 4.54 -5.08 -14.75
N ALA A 135 4.70 -3.93 -14.08
CA ALA A 135 3.64 -2.93 -13.96
C ALA A 135 3.16 -2.41 -15.33
N PRO A 136 1.85 -2.24 -15.54
CA PRO A 136 1.32 -1.60 -16.75
C PRO A 136 1.63 -0.10 -16.76
N GLN A 137 1.50 0.53 -17.93
CA GLN A 137 1.86 1.94 -18.15
C GLN A 137 1.12 2.88 -17.19
N GLU A 138 -0.16 2.63 -16.96
CA GLU A 138 -1.05 3.42 -16.12
C GLU A 138 -0.59 3.42 -14.65
N VAL A 139 -0.09 2.27 -14.19
CA VAL A 139 0.47 2.10 -12.84
C VAL A 139 1.82 2.81 -12.75
N LEU A 140 2.67 2.71 -13.77
CA LEU A 140 3.95 3.43 -13.81
C LEU A 140 3.76 4.95 -13.77
N MET A 141 2.85 5.48 -14.59
CA MET A 141 2.49 6.90 -14.60
C MET A 141 1.89 7.38 -13.29
N ALA A 142 1.25 6.49 -12.54
CA ALA A 142 0.67 6.85 -11.26
C ALA A 142 1.71 6.93 -10.13
N LEU A 143 2.92 6.36 -10.28
CA LEU A 143 3.95 6.40 -9.23
C LEU A 143 4.34 7.83 -8.85
N ASP A 144 4.44 8.75 -9.82
CA ASP A 144 4.79 10.15 -9.61
C ASP A 144 4.17 11.03 -10.70
N GLY A 145 3.82 12.28 -10.35
CA GLY A 145 3.17 13.21 -11.29
C GLY A 145 4.06 13.62 -12.48
N ASP A 146 5.37 13.48 -12.34
CA ASP A 146 6.32 13.80 -13.41
C ASP A 146 6.56 12.61 -14.37
N ILE A 147 6.01 11.42 -14.09
CA ILE A 147 6.12 10.26 -14.98
C ILE A 147 5.08 10.37 -16.08
N THR A 148 5.48 11.01 -17.18
CA THR A 148 4.69 11.11 -18.40
C THR A 148 4.52 9.73 -19.08
N SER A 149 3.58 9.64 -20.02
CA SER A 149 3.43 8.45 -20.87
C SER A 149 4.74 8.10 -21.59
N SER A 150 5.50 9.10 -22.06
CA SER A 150 6.81 8.88 -22.72
C SER A 150 7.88 8.33 -21.77
N LEU A 151 7.90 8.77 -20.50
CA LEU A 151 8.81 8.22 -19.48
C LEU A 151 8.39 6.81 -19.07
N ALA A 152 7.09 6.54 -18.91
CA ALA A 152 6.59 5.20 -18.65
C ALA A 152 6.93 4.24 -19.81
N ASP A 153 6.80 4.69 -21.06
CA ASP A 153 7.22 3.91 -22.23
C ASP A 153 8.72 3.65 -22.25
N ALA A 154 9.55 4.59 -21.77
CA ALA A 154 10.98 4.38 -21.64
C ALA A 154 11.32 3.26 -20.64
N VAL A 155 10.58 3.17 -19.53
CA VAL A 155 10.68 2.06 -18.57
C VAL A 155 10.28 0.74 -19.23
N ILE A 156 9.17 0.73 -19.98
CA ILE A 156 8.67 -0.47 -20.67
C ILE A 156 9.65 -0.94 -21.75
N ARG A 157 10.22 -0.02 -22.54
CA ARG A 157 11.25 -0.37 -23.53
C ARG A 157 12.49 -0.94 -22.85
N ALA A 158 13.02 -0.26 -21.83
CA ALA A 158 14.22 -0.69 -21.12
C ALA A 158 14.06 -2.10 -20.52
N ARG A 159 12.95 -2.39 -19.83
CA ARG A 159 12.71 -3.72 -19.23
C ARG A 159 12.48 -4.83 -20.26
N ASN A 160 11.99 -4.50 -21.46
CA ASN A 160 11.81 -5.46 -22.54
C ASN A 160 13.13 -5.84 -23.21
N GLU A 161 14.10 -4.92 -23.26
CA GLU A 161 15.47 -5.20 -23.70
C GLU A 161 16.24 -5.98 -22.64
N MET A 162 16.24 -5.46 -21.41
CA MET A 162 16.91 -6.08 -20.28
C MET A 162 16.14 -5.75 -18.98
N PRO A 163 15.48 -6.74 -18.35
CA PRO A 163 14.79 -6.53 -17.08
C PRO A 163 15.72 -5.95 -16.00
N PHE A 164 15.20 -5.02 -15.21
CA PHE A 164 15.95 -4.40 -14.12
C PHE A 164 16.28 -5.45 -13.05
N LYS A 165 17.55 -5.50 -12.63
CA LYS A 165 18.01 -6.39 -11.55
C LYS A 165 17.94 -5.73 -10.18
N THR A 166 17.95 -4.40 -10.15
CA THR A 166 17.80 -3.58 -8.96
C THR A 166 16.92 -2.38 -9.26
N LYS A 167 16.17 -1.88 -8.26
CA LYS A 167 15.33 -0.68 -8.43
C LYS A 167 16.14 0.58 -8.79
N ASN A 168 17.43 0.62 -8.45
CA ASN A 168 18.31 1.75 -8.73
C ASN A 168 18.59 1.92 -10.23
N GLU A 169 18.54 0.84 -11.02
CA GLU A 169 18.81 0.86 -12.46
C GLU A 169 17.80 1.68 -13.26
N ILE A 170 16.62 1.97 -12.70
CA ILE A 170 15.65 2.87 -13.34
C ILE A 170 16.23 4.27 -13.58
N GLN A 171 17.22 4.69 -12.79
CA GLN A 171 17.91 5.97 -12.95
C GLN A 171 18.79 6.06 -14.19
N ASN A 172 19.07 4.93 -14.85
CA ASN A 172 19.76 4.91 -16.15
C ASN A 172 18.88 5.47 -17.27
N ILE A 173 17.56 5.56 -17.05
CA ILE A 173 16.63 6.21 -17.97
C ILE A 173 16.69 7.72 -17.71
N PRO A 174 16.99 8.54 -18.74
CA PRO A 174 16.97 10.00 -18.61
C PRO A 174 15.67 10.52 -18.00
N GLY A 175 15.78 11.38 -16.99
CA GLY A 175 14.64 11.93 -16.23
C GLY A 175 14.42 11.26 -14.87
N PHE A 176 14.77 9.98 -14.71
CA PHE A 176 14.50 9.25 -13.46
C PHE A 176 15.41 9.61 -12.29
N THR A 177 16.58 10.23 -12.51
CA THR A 177 17.46 10.67 -11.42
C THR A 177 16.75 11.61 -10.43
N SER A 178 15.89 12.50 -10.93
CA SER A 178 15.13 13.45 -10.10
C SER A 178 13.86 12.86 -9.48
N ILE A 179 13.27 11.85 -10.14
CA ILE A 179 12.01 11.20 -9.73
C ILE A 179 12.30 10.08 -8.71
N PHE A 180 13.42 9.38 -8.86
CA PHE A 180 13.77 8.20 -8.09
C PHE A 180 13.65 8.39 -6.57
N PRO A 181 14.14 9.48 -5.94
CA PRO A 181 14.00 9.67 -4.51
C PRO A 181 12.54 9.62 -4.01
N ARG A 182 11.58 10.08 -4.82
CA ARG A 182 10.15 10.13 -4.47
C ARG A 182 9.44 8.79 -4.66
N ILE A 183 9.92 7.95 -5.56
CA ILE A 183 9.31 6.64 -5.87
C ILE A 183 10.08 5.45 -5.30
N SER A 184 11.28 5.65 -4.77
CA SER A 184 12.20 4.57 -4.37
C SER A 184 11.61 3.58 -3.36
N ASN A 185 10.68 4.03 -2.51
CA ASN A 185 9.98 3.18 -1.53
C ASN A 185 8.68 2.57 -2.07
N LEU A 186 8.22 3.00 -3.25
CA LEU A 186 7.03 2.48 -3.92
C LEU A 186 7.35 1.37 -4.93
N ILE A 187 8.60 1.21 -5.31
CA ILE A 187 9.01 0.31 -6.39
C ILE A 187 9.92 -0.82 -5.91
N ASP A 188 9.81 -1.95 -6.59
CA ASP A 188 10.72 -3.08 -6.50
C ASP A 188 10.89 -3.71 -7.91
N VAL A 189 11.83 -4.64 -8.04
CA VAL A 189 12.03 -5.48 -9.22
C VAL A 189 11.66 -6.95 -8.95
N ARG A 190 11.43 -7.29 -7.67
CA ARG A 190 11.04 -8.62 -7.19
C ARG A 190 9.60 -8.65 -6.73
N THR A 191 9.00 -9.83 -6.79
CA THR A 191 7.75 -10.13 -6.12
C THR A 191 7.76 -11.60 -5.71
N ASP A 192 7.10 -11.91 -4.60
CA ASP A 192 6.85 -13.26 -4.12
C ASP A 192 5.40 -13.72 -4.41
N THR A 193 4.60 -12.85 -5.03
CA THR A 193 3.17 -13.03 -5.25
C THR A 193 2.89 -13.12 -6.76
N PHE A 194 2.22 -14.20 -7.17
CA PHE A 194 1.93 -14.48 -8.57
C PHE A 194 0.47 -14.90 -8.75
N SER A 195 -0.19 -14.47 -9.82
CA SER A 195 -1.48 -15.04 -10.25
C SER A 195 -1.26 -16.00 -11.40
N MET A 196 -1.97 -17.12 -11.38
CA MET A 196 -1.99 -18.14 -12.42
C MET A 196 -3.42 -18.31 -12.89
N SER A 197 -3.65 -18.20 -14.19
CA SER A 197 -4.94 -18.51 -14.82
C SER A 197 -4.78 -19.73 -15.71
N ALA A 198 -5.59 -20.77 -15.50
CA ALA A 198 -5.65 -21.95 -16.33
C ALA A 198 -7.02 -22.02 -17.00
N SER A 199 -7.07 -22.28 -18.30
CA SER A 199 -8.33 -22.53 -19.03
C SER A 199 -8.30 -23.97 -19.52
N ILE A 200 -9.22 -24.80 -19.06
CA ILE A 200 -9.37 -26.19 -19.48
C ILE A 200 -10.61 -26.28 -20.36
N THR A 201 -10.42 -26.72 -21.59
CA THR A 201 -11.53 -27.04 -22.50
C THR A 201 -11.62 -28.55 -22.61
N PHE A 202 -12.76 -29.11 -22.22
CA PHE A 202 -13.07 -30.52 -22.43
C PHE A 202 -14.42 -30.62 -23.15
N ASN A 203 -14.42 -31.27 -24.31
CA ASN A 203 -15.50 -31.21 -25.29
C ASN A 203 -15.81 -29.74 -25.66
N GLU A 204 -17.06 -29.30 -25.49
CA GLU A 204 -17.52 -27.93 -25.77
C GLU A 204 -17.56 -27.04 -24.51
N THR A 205 -17.12 -27.55 -23.36
CA THR A 205 -17.13 -26.79 -22.10
C THR A 205 -15.73 -26.25 -21.78
N THR A 206 -15.62 -24.93 -21.66
CA THR A 206 -14.44 -24.28 -21.09
C THR A 206 -14.69 -23.95 -19.62
N ARG A 207 -13.72 -24.30 -18.77
CA ARG A 207 -13.64 -23.86 -17.37
C ARG A 207 -12.36 -23.07 -17.18
N LYS A 208 -12.45 -21.93 -16.49
CA LYS A 208 -11.28 -21.10 -16.16
C LYS A 208 -11.03 -21.16 -14.66
N ALA A 209 -9.86 -21.64 -14.27
CA ALA A 209 -9.41 -21.59 -12.89
C ALA A 209 -8.41 -20.44 -12.72
N GLU A 210 -8.51 -19.69 -11.62
CA GLU A 210 -7.55 -18.68 -11.23
C GLU A 210 -7.02 -19.01 -9.84
N ALA A 211 -5.70 -19.04 -9.70
CA ALA A 211 -4.99 -19.29 -8.45
C ALA A 211 -4.06 -18.12 -8.14
N ILE A 212 -3.94 -17.75 -6.86
CA ILE A 212 -2.87 -16.86 -6.39
C ILE A 212 -1.88 -17.67 -5.57
N LEU A 213 -0.62 -17.55 -5.97
CA LEU A 213 0.54 -18.23 -5.40
C LEU A 213 1.37 -17.21 -4.62
N THR A 214 1.81 -17.58 -3.41
CA THR A 214 2.82 -16.83 -2.66
C THR A 214 4.00 -17.72 -2.31
N GLU A 215 5.08 -17.12 -1.79
CA GLU A 215 6.24 -17.82 -1.22
C GLU A 215 6.92 -18.77 -2.21
N ARG A 216 7.17 -18.31 -3.45
CA ARG A 216 7.95 -19.11 -4.40
C ARG A 216 9.42 -19.15 -3.96
N THR A 217 9.83 -20.25 -3.33
CA THR A 217 11.25 -20.63 -3.27
C THR A 217 11.64 -21.38 -4.55
N SER A 218 12.92 -21.74 -4.71
CA SER A 218 13.36 -22.59 -5.83
C SER A 218 12.68 -23.97 -5.86
N SER A 219 11.99 -24.39 -4.80
CA SER A 219 11.41 -25.75 -4.65
C SER A 219 9.96 -25.81 -4.17
N SER A 220 9.30 -24.69 -3.85
CA SER A 220 7.90 -24.69 -3.41
C SER A 220 7.16 -23.43 -3.83
N ALA A 221 5.84 -23.56 -4.03
CA ALA A 221 4.91 -22.44 -4.17
C ALA A 221 3.64 -22.78 -3.37
N LYS A 222 3.10 -21.81 -2.63
CA LYS A 222 1.90 -22.00 -1.82
C LYS A 222 0.69 -21.38 -2.51
N VAL A 223 -0.35 -22.18 -2.75
CA VAL A 223 -1.64 -21.66 -3.22
C VAL A 223 -2.35 -21.00 -2.04
N VAL A 224 -2.59 -19.70 -2.11
CA VAL A 224 -3.27 -18.92 -1.06
C VAL A 224 -4.72 -18.65 -1.41
N TYR A 225 -5.07 -18.73 -2.68
CA TYR A 225 -6.43 -18.56 -3.17
C TYR A 225 -6.65 -19.30 -4.47
N PHE A 226 -7.86 -19.83 -4.65
CA PHE A 226 -8.27 -20.56 -5.84
C PHE A 226 -9.75 -20.33 -6.12
N ARG A 227 -10.11 -20.07 -7.38
CA ARG A 227 -11.50 -20.02 -7.86
C ARG A 227 -11.64 -20.67 -9.23
N VAL A 228 -12.82 -21.21 -9.52
CA VAL A 228 -13.20 -21.76 -10.83
C VAL A 228 -14.42 -20.99 -11.34
N ASN A 229 -14.32 -20.53 -12.59
CA ASN A 229 -15.37 -19.86 -13.36
C ASN A 229 -15.79 -20.73 -14.54
#